data_AF-A0A0F7Z6A4-F1
#
_entry.id   AF-A0A0F7Z6A4-F1
#
_cell.length_a   1.000
_cell.length_b   1.000
_cell.length_c   1.000
_cell.angle_alpha   90.00
_cell.angle_beta   90.00
_cell.angle_gamma   90.00
#
_symmetry.space_group_name_H-M   'P 1'
#
loop_
_entity.id
_entity.type
_entity.pdbx_description
1 polymer ?
#
loop_
_entity_poly.entity_id
_entity_poly.type
_entity_poly.pdbx_seq_one_letter_code
_entity_poly.pdbx_strand_id
1 'polypeptide(L)'
;MSGSETARLLDAADFAARKHSTQRRKDPERTPYINHPIGVAQILAQEGGVTDVAVLQAALLHDTVEDTDATFAEIEQRFGPEVRRLVEELTDNKALPRAERKRLQVERAAGLSAGARLVALADKLYNLRDLQRRTPVGWSEQRVREYFAWAARVADGLRGTCPALEEPLWRLLADRGVAR
;
A
#
# COMPACT_ATOMS: atom_id res chain seq x y z
N MET A 1 7.74 22.67 -17.91
CA MET A 1 8.37 23.10 -16.65
C MET A 1 8.05 22.04 -15.62
N SER A 2 9.05 21.34 -15.08
CA SER A 2 8.82 20.44 -13.94
C SER A 2 8.32 21.29 -12.78
N GLY A 3 7.09 21.06 -12.32
CA GLY A 3 6.60 21.67 -11.08
C GLY A 3 7.51 21.25 -9.91
N SER A 4 7.48 22.00 -8.80
CA SER A 4 8.19 21.62 -7.59
C SER A 4 7.76 20.23 -7.12
N GLU A 5 8.63 19.52 -6.40
CA GLU A 5 8.31 18.21 -5.82
C GLU A 5 7.05 18.27 -4.95
N THR A 6 6.89 19.34 -4.18
CA THR A 6 5.67 19.62 -3.42
C THR A 6 4.44 19.69 -4.32
N ALA A 7 4.50 20.40 -5.45
CA ALA A 7 3.37 20.48 -6.38
C ALA A 7 3.02 19.11 -6.97
N ARG A 8 4.02 18.28 -7.29
CA ARG A 8 3.81 16.91 -7.79
C ARG A 8 3.14 16.00 -6.76
N LEU A 9 3.53 16.11 -5.49
CA LEU A 9 2.92 15.35 -4.39
C LEU A 9 1.49 15.82 -4.11
N LEU A 10 1.25 17.13 -4.09
CA LEU A 10 -0.10 17.69 -3.91
C LEU A 10 -1.03 17.28 -5.06
N ASP A 11 -0.52 17.22 -6.29
CA ASP A 11 -1.30 16.77 -7.45
C ASP A 11 -1.74 15.30 -7.33
N ALA A 12 -0.82 14.41 -6.91
CA ALA A 12 -1.14 13.01 -6.67
C ALA A 12 -2.11 12.83 -5.49
N ALA A 13 -1.94 13.60 -4.41
CA ALA A 13 -2.83 13.57 -3.26
C ALA A 13 -4.25 14.04 -3.59
N ASP A 14 -4.41 15.15 -4.33
CA ASP A 14 -5.70 15.64 -4.80
C ASP A 14 -6.38 14.61 -5.73
N PHE A 15 -5.64 14.03 -6.66
CA PHE A 15 -6.17 13.00 -7.55
C PHE A 15 -6.67 11.79 -6.77
N ALA A 16 -5.86 11.24 -5.87
CA ALA A 16 -6.25 10.11 -5.03
C ALA A 16 -7.47 10.46 -4.16
N ALA A 17 -7.52 11.66 -3.60
CA ALA A 17 -8.65 12.12 -2.78
C ALA A 17 -9.96 12.17 -3.58
N ARG A 18 -9.92 12.64 -4.83
CA ARG A 18 -11.10 12.67 -5.71
C ARG A 18 -11.56 11.27 -6.09
N LYS A 19 -10.64 10.40 -6.51
CA LYS A 19 -10.91 9.02 -6.91
C LYS A 19 -11.49 8.18 -5.75
N HIS A 20 -10.97 8.37 -4.54
CA HIS A 20 -11.43 7.67 -3.34
C HIS A 20 -12.49 8.44 -2.52
N SER A 21 -13.10 9.50 -3.07
CA SER A 21 -13.98 10.42 -2.33
C SER A 21 -15.18 9.76 -1.65
N THR A 22 -15.73 8.70 -2.23
CA THR A 22 -16.85 7.93 -1.69
C THR A 22 -16.42 6.68 -0.93
N GLN A 23 -15.15 6.26 -1.05
CA GLN A 23 -14.62 5.06 -0.41
C GLN A 23 -14.34 5.32 1.06
N ARG A 24 -14.57 4.30 1.90
CA ARG A 24 -14.31 4.31 3.34
C ARG A 24 -13.51 3.09 3.74
N ARG A 25 -12.71 3.25 4.80
CA ARG A 25 -12.07 2.16 5.53
C ARG A 25 -13.13 1.31 6.24
N LYS A 26 -12.73 0.11 6.65
CA LYS A 26 -13.62 -0.90 7.25
C LYS A 26 -13.63 -0.87 8.77
N ASP A 27 -12.99 0.14 9.36
CA ASP A 27 -13.07 0.44 10.79
C ASP A 27 -14.50 0.92 11.17
N PRO A 28 -14.88 0.82 12.45
CA PRO A 28 -16.22 1.20 12.91
C PRO A 28 -16.62 2.65 12.59
N GLU A 29 -15.67 3.58 12.56
CA GLU A 29 -15.91 5.00 12.29
C GLU A 29 -16.07 5.29 10.79
N ARG A 30 -15.82 4.29 9.93
CA ARG A 30 -15.81 4.42 8.47
C ARG A 30 -14.91 5.59 8.05
N THR A 31 -13.66 5.56 8.48
CA THR A 31 -12.67 6.61 8.18
C THR A 31 -12.56 6.81 6.66
N PRO A 32 -12.43 8.05 6.12
CA PRO A 32 -12.22 8.28 4.70
C PRO A 32 -11.04 7.48 4.14
N TYR A 33 -11.21 6.83 2.97
CA TYR A 33 -10.19 5.92 2.45
C TYR A 33 -8.87 6.63 2.12
N ILE A 34 -8.92 7.89 1.70
CA ILE A 34 -7.75 8.72 1.40
C ILE A 34 -6.73 8.80 2.55
N ASN A 35 -7.17 8.61 3.81
CA ASN A 35 -6.28 8.55 4.96
C ASN A 35 -5.26 7.41 4.87
N HIS A 36 -5.60 6.32 4.15
CA HIS A 36 -4.69 5.19 3.92
C HIS A 36 -3.57 5.50 2.94
N PRO A 37 -3.82 5.90 1.68
CA PRO A 37 -2.72 6.25 0.77
C PRO A 37 -1.83 7.38 1.32
N ILE A 38 -2.41 8.37 2.01
CA ILE A 38 -1.62 9.41 2.72
C ILE A 38 -0.75 8.78 3.81
N GLY A 39 -1.31 7.90 4.63
CA GLY A 39 -0.58 7.23 5.70
C GLY A 39 0.55 6.32 5.19
N VAL A 40 0.34 5.61 4.08
CA VAL A 40 1.38 4.82 3.42
C VAL A 40 2.51 5.72 2.92
N ALA A 41 2.20 6.82 2.25
CA ALA A 41 3.21 7.80 1.81
C ALA A 41 3.95 8.44 3.00
N GLN A 42 3.26 8.73 4.10
CA GLN A 42 3.87 9.24 5.33
C GLN A 42 4.83 8.24 5.97
N ILE A 43 4.47 6.96 6.04
CA ILE A 43 5.37 5.89 6.54
C ILE A 43 6.64 5.86 5.69
N LEU A 44 6.53 5.91 4.38
CA LEU A 44 7.70 5.93 3.49
C LEU A 44 8.59 7.15 3.73
N ALA A 45 8.00 8.34 3.79
CA ALA A 45 8.75 9.58 3.94
C ALA A 45 9.38 9.75 5.33
N GLN A 46 8.65 9.41 6.40
CA GLN A 46 9.05 9.70 7.78
C GLN A 46 9.81 8.55 8.44
N GLU A 47 9.40 7.30 8.19
CA GLU A 47 10.03 6.11 8.80
C GLU A 47 11.00 5.44 7.83
N GLY A 48 10.61 5.33 6.55
CA GLY A 48 11.44 4.71 5.51
C GLY A 48 12.56 5.61 4.95
N GLY A 49 12.53 6.91 5.25
CA GLY A 49 13.50 7.89 4.74
C GLY A 49 13.44 8.10 3.22
N VAL A 50 12.32 7.76 2.58
CA VAL A 50 12.17 7.84 1.11
C VAL A 50 11.93 9.29 0.69
N THR A 51 12.80 9.80 -0.18
CA THR A 51 12.69 11.14 -0.79
C THR A 51 12.33 11.11 -2.28
N ASP A 52 12.33 9.94 -2.91
CA ASP A 52 11.97 9.77 -4.31
C ASP A 52 10.49 10.11 -4.55
N VAL A 53 10.24 11.19 -5.29
CA VAL A 53 8.90 11.69 -5.56
C VAL A 53 8.05 10.70 -6.35
N ALA A 54 8.63 9.93 -7.27
CA ALA A 54 7.86 8.95 -8.04
C ALA A 54 7.36 7.81 -7.15
N VAL A 55 8.19 7.36 -6.20
CA VAL A 55 7.80 6.34 -5.21
C VAL A 55 6.71 6.87 -4.26
N LEU A 56 6.85 8.11 -3.79
CA LEU A 56 5.84 8.75 -2.93
C LEU A 56 4.52 9.02 -3.67
N GLN A 57 4.57 9.43 -4.95
CA GLN A 57 3.38 9.52 -5.80
C GLN A 57 2.74 8.15 -5.98
N ALA A 58 3.51 7.10 -6.28
CA ALA A 58 2.98 5.74 -6.39
C ALA A 58 2.32 5.27 -5.08
N ALA A 59 2.87 5.62 -3.91
CA ALA A 59 2.24 5.33 -2.63
C ALA A 59 0.89 6.02 -2.44
N LEU A 60 0.75 7.28 -2.86
CA LEU A 60 -0.54 7.99 -2.84
C LEU A 60 -1.56 7.40 -3.82
N LEU A 61 -1.08 6.76 -4.89
CA LEU A 61 -1.90 6.30 -6.02
C LEU A 61 -2.12 4.78 -6.05
N HIS A 62 -1.48 3.99 -5.19
CA HIS A 62 -1.36 2.53 -5.34
C HIS A 62 -2.70 1.79 -5.44
N ASP A 63 -3.74 2.28 -4.79
CA ASP A 63 -5.09 1.68 -4.82
C ASP A 63 -6.03 2.31 -5.86
N THR A 64 -5.61 3.37 -6.56
CA THR A 64 -6.53 4.13 -7.43
C THR A 64 -7.04 3.29 -8.59
N VAL A 65 -6.14 2.63 -9.34
CA VAL A 65 -6.55 1.76 -10.46
C VAL A 65 -7.23 0.48 -9.96
N GLU A 66 -6.87 -0.01 -8.77
CA GLU A 66 -7.46 -1.21 -8.20
C GLU A 66 -8.91 -1.00 -7.74
N ASP A 67 -9.21 0.12 -7.07
CA ASP A 67 -10.45 0.31 -6.31
C ASP A 67 -11.36 1.44 -6.85
N THR A 68 -10.96 2.13 -7.92
CA THR A 68 -11.70 3.28 -8.48
C THR A 68 -11.87 3.16 -9.99
N ASP A 69 -12.35 4.22 -10.63
CA ASP A 69 -12.47 4.33 -12.09
C ASP A 69 -11.19 4.83 -12.78
N ALA A 70 -10.10 5.01 -12.03
CA ALA A 70 -8.81 5.41 -12.59
C ALA A 70 -8.24 4.34 -13.53
N THR A 71 -7.50 4.78 -14.55
CA THR A 71 -6.85 3.88 -15.52
C THR A 71 -5.35 4.11 -15.56
N PHE A 72 -4.57 3.10 -15.96
CA PHE A 72 -3.12 3.27 -16.15
C PHE A 72 -2.79 4.36 -17.17
N ALA A 73 -3.62 4.55 -18.21
CA ALA A 73 -3.45 5.63 -19.17
C ALA A 73 -3.62 7.02 -18.52
N GLU A 74 -4.60 7.17 -17.63
CA GLU A 74 -4.80 8.40 -16.85
C GLU A 74 -3.60 8.68 -15.92
N ILE A 75 -3.09 7.63 -15.26
CA ILE A 75 -1.90 7.74 -14.39
C ILE A 75 -0.67 8.15 -15.21
N GLU A 76 -0.43 7.50 -16.36
CA GLU A 76 0.72 7.78 -17.21
C GLU A 76 0.67 9.20 -17.80
N GLN A 77 -0.51 9.63 -18.26
CA GLN A 77 -0.69 10.95 -18.84
C GLN A 77 -0.43 12.07 -17.82
N ARG A 78 -0.83 11.90 -16.56
CA ARG A 78 -0.73 12.93 -15.52
C ARG A 78 0.58 12.87 -14.72
N PHE A 79 1.05 11.67 -14.39
CA PHE A 79 2.17 11.46 -13.46
C PHE A 79 3.41 10.85 -14.13
N GLY A 80 3.30 10.43 -15.39
CA GLY A 80 4.39 9.90 -16.18
C GLY A 80 4.54 8.37 -16.09
N PRO A 81 5.36 7.80 -16.99
CA PRO A 81 5.49 6.35 -17.15
C PRO A 81 6.12 5.65 -15.95
N GLU A 82 6.99 6.34 -15.20
CA GLU A 82 7.62 5.77 -14.00
C GLU A 82 6.60 5.50 -12.89
N VAL A 83 5.76 6.49 -12.57
CA VAL A 83 4.69 6.34 -11.59
C VAL A 83 3.68 5.29 -12.04
N ARG A 84 3.30 5.30 -13.33
CA ARG A 84 2.41 4.28 -13.90
C ARG A 84 2.95 2.86 -13.71
N ARG A 85 4.24 2.61 -13.99
CA ARG A 85 4.86 1.29 -13.80
C ARG A 85 4.78 0.83 -12.34
N LEU A 86 5.13 1.71 -11.39
CA LEU A 86 5.05 1.38 -9.97
C LEU A 86 3.62 1.05 -9.53
N VAL A 87 2.64 1.86 -9.95
CA VAL A 87 1.21 1.60 -9.64
C VAL A 87 0.73 0.28 -10.26
N GLU A 88 1.16 -0.04 -11.48
CA GLU A 88 0.84 -1.29 -12.16
C GLU A 88 1.40 -2.52 -11.44
N GLU A 89 2.64 -2.46 -10.98
CA GLU A 89 3.26 -3.53 -10.18
C GLU A 89 2.49 -3.81 -8.87
N LEU A 90 1.90 -2.78 -8.28
CA LEU A 90 1.17 -2.84 -7.00
C LEU A 90 -0.30 -3.21 -7.15
N THR A 91 -0.89 -3.03 -8.32
CA THR A 91 -2.31 -3.28 -8.58
C THR A 91 -2.58 -4.78 -8.68
N ASP A 92 -3.60 -5.29 -7.99
CA ASP A 92 -4.11 -6.64 -8.19
C ASP A 92 -5.16 -6.69 -9.32
N ASN A 93 -5.21 -7.81 -10.05
CA ASN A 93 -6.29 -8.06 -11.00
C ASN A 93 -7.61 -8.42 -10.28
N LYS A 94 -8.55 -7.47 -10.20
CA LYS A 94 -9.87 -7.65 -9.56
C LYS A 94 -10.78 -8.68 -10.23
N ALA A 95 -10.49 -9.14 -11.45
CA ALA A 95 -11.23 -10.23 -12.08
C ALA A 95 -10.95 -11.60 -11.43
N LEU A 96 -9.85 -11.72 -10.68
CA LEU A 96 -9.47 -12.96 -10.00
C LEU A 96 -10.13 -13.07 -8.62
N PRO A 97 -10.45 -14.30 -8.15
CA PRO A 97 -10.92 -14.52 -6.79
C PRO A 97 -9.95 -13.97 -5.74
N ARG A 98 -10.47 -13.52 -4.60
CA ARG A 98 -9.65 -12.92 -3.53
C ARG A 98 -8.50 -13.83 -3.06
N ALA A 99 -8.74 -15.13 -2.96
CA ALA A 99 -7.71 -16.09 -2.57
C ALA A 99 -6.56 -16.14 -3.59
N GLU A 100 -6.90 -16.06 -4.88
CA GLU A 100 -5.94 -16.06 -5.98
C GLU A 100 -5.10 -14.78 -5.99
N ARG A 101 -5.74 -13.60 -5.84
CA ARG A 101 -5.01 -12.33 -5.71
C ARG A 101 -4.01 -12.35 -4.55
N LYS A 102 -4.43 -12.88 -3.40
CA LYS A 102 -3.56 -13.04 -2.24
C LYS A 102 -2.37 -13.98 -2.50
N ARG A 103 -2.58 -15.08 -3.23
CA ARG A 103 -1.52 -16.01 -3.63
C ARG A 103 -0.52 -15.31 -4.55
N LEU A 104 -1.00 -14.63 -5.58
CA LEU A 104 -0.16 -13.91 -6.54
C LEU A 104 0.67 -12.80 -5.89
N GLN A 105 0.12 -12.09 -4.89
CA GLN A 105 0.91 -11.11 -4.12
C GLN A 105 2.13 -11.75 -3.43
N VAL A 106 2.02 -12.98 -2.93
CA VAL A 106 3.15 -13.70 -2.32
C VAL A 106 4.15 -14.12 -3.40
N GLU A 107 3.68 -14.68 -4.52
CA GLU A 107 4.54 -15.17 -5.61
C GLU A 107 5.33 -14.05 -6.28
N ARG A 108 4.71 -12.88 -6.49
CA ARG A 108 5.35 -11.75 -7.18
C ARG A 108 6.21 -10.85 -6.29
N ALA A 109 6.09 -10.95 -4.96
CA ALA A 109 6.72 -10.02 -4.03
C ALA A 109 8.23 -9.83 -4.24
N ALA A 110 8.96 -10.93 -4.46
CA ALA A 110 10.41 -10.90 -4.69
C ALA A 110 10.81 -10.33 -6.06
N GLY A 111 9.89 -10.30 -7.03
CA GLY A 111 10.11 -9.79 -8.39
C GLY A 111 9.75 -8.32 -8.57
N LEU A 112 9.18 -7.66 -7.55
CA LEU A 112 8.84 -6.24 -7.60
C LEU A 112 10.11 -5.38 -7.71
N SER A 113 10.00 -4.26 -8.40
CA SER A 113 11.04 -3.22 -8.46
C SER A 113 11.29 -2.62 -7.07
N ALA A 114 12.47 -2.02 -6.86
CA ALA A 114 12.85 -1.47 -5.55
C ALA A 114 11.82 -0.46 -5.00
N GLY A 115 11.29 0.42 -5.86
CA GLY A 115 10.23 1.36 -5.49
C GLY A 115 8.92 0.67 -5.12
N ALA A 116 8.49 -0.33 -5.89
CA ALA A 116 7.27 -1.08 -5.59
C ALA A 116 7.40 -1.90 -4.30
N ARG A 117 8.58 -2.47 -4.01
CA ARG A 117 8.84 -3.18 -2.73
C ARG A 117 8.70 -2.25 -1.52
N LEU A 118 9.19 -1.00 -1.62
CA LEU A 118 9.01 0.01 -0.57
C LEU A 118 7.52 0.28 -0.30
N VAL A 119 6.75 0.59 -1.35
CA VAL A 119 5.31 0.87 -1.21
C VAL A 119 4.57 -0.34 -0.66
N ALA A 120 4.87 -1.55 -1.14
CA ALA A 120 4.26 -2.78 -0.65
C ALA A 120 4.55 -3.03 0.84
N LEU A 121 5.77 -2.76 1.32
CA LEU A 121 6.12 -2.85 2.74
C LEU A 121 5.33 -1.85 3.58
N ALA A 122 5.29 -0.59 3.15
CA ALA A 122 4.56 0.46 3.86
C ALA A 122 3.06 0.21 3.90
N ASP A 123 2.46 -0.28 2.82
CA ASP A 123 1.06 -0.73 2.77
C ASP A 123 0.77 -1.82 3.81
N LYS A 124 1.62 -2.85 3.87
CA LYS A 124 1.46 -3.92 4.87
C LYS A 124 1.63 -3.40 6.28
N LEU A 125 2.66 -2.58 6.53
CA LEU A 125 2.89 -1.98 7.84
C LEU A 125 1.70 -1.12 8.30
N TYR A 126 1.17 -0.27 7.43
CA TYR A 126 -0.01 0.55 7.72
C TYR A 126 -1.21 -0.33 8.09
N ASN A 127 -1.53 -1.32 7.27
CA ASN A 127 -2.69 -2.19 7.49
C ASN A 127 -2.54 -3.05 8.75
N LEU A 128 -1.34 -3.54 9.07
CA LEU A 128 -1.11 -4.30 10.30
C LEU A 128 -1.26 -3.42 11.56
N ARG A 129 -0.79 -2.17 11.51
CA ARG A 129 -1.03 -1.19 12.59
C ARG A 129 -2.52 -0.88 12.75
N ASP A 130 -3.24 -0.71 11.65
CA ASP A 130 -4.69 -0.47 11.67
C ASP A 130 -5.45 -1.63 12.32
N LEU A 131 -5.10 -2.87 11.95
CA LEU A 131 -5.66 -4.10 12.56
C LEU A 131 -5.31 -4.29 14.03
N GLN A 132 -4.18 -3.74 14.51
CA GLN A 132 -3.89 -3.72 15.95
C GLN A 132 -4.76 -2.72 16.69
N ARG A 133 -5.04 -1.56 16.09
CA ARG A 133 -5.86 -0.51 16.72
C ARG A 133 -7.33 -0.90 16.78
N ARG A 134 -7.89 -1.36 15.66
CA ARG A 134 -9.31 -1.73 15.57
C ARG A 134 -9.52 -2.91 14.64
N THR A 135 -10.33 -3.87 15.08
CA THR A 135 -10.79 -4.96 14.20
C THR A 135 -11.83 -4.41 13.22
N PRO A 136 -11.69 -4.67 11.90
CA PRO A 136 -12.66 -4.20 10.92
C PRO A 136 -14.06 -4.78 11.16
N VAL A 137 -15.09 -4.03 10.79
CA VAL A 137 -16.49 -4.45 10.93
C VAL A 137 -16.73 -5.76 10.15
N GLY A 138 -17.31 -6.74 10.83
CA GLY A 138 -17.63 -8.06 10.27
C GLY A 138 -16.43 -9.01 10.13
N TRP A 139 -15.26 -8.68 10.69
CA TRP A 139 -14.13 -9.60 10.74
C TRP A 139 -14.12 -10.38 12.05
N SER A 140 -13.95 -11.70 11.95
CA SER A 140 -13.63 -12.54 13.10
C SER A 140 -12.14 -12.42 13.46
N GLU A 141 -11.79 -12.77 14.70
CA GLU A 141 -10.38 -12.85 15.10
C GLU A 141 -9.58 -13.81 14.24
N GLN A 142 -10.19 -14.92 13.81
CA GLN A 142 -9.57 -15.86 12.88
C GLN A 142 -9.18 -15.17 11.58
N ARG A 143 -10.08 -14.37 11.01
CA ARG A 143 -9.79 -13.63 9.77
C ARG A 143 -8.67 -12.60 9.96
N VAL A 144 -8.57 -11.99 11.14
CA VAL A 144 -7.44 -11.12 11.49
C VAL A 144 -6.15 -11.94 11.53
N ARG A 145 -6.12 -13.08 12.21
CA ARG A 145 -4.95 -13.98 12.23
C ARG A 145 -4.51 -14.42 10.83
N GLU A 146 -5.46 -14.80 9.98
CA GLU A 146 -5.22 -15.15 8.58
C GLU A 146 -4.64 -13.97 7.77
N TYR A 147 -5.04 -12.74 8.09
CA TYR A 147 -4.46 -11.55 7.46
C TYR A 147 -3.01 -11.36 7.87
N PHE A 148 -2.68 -11.46 9.16
CA PHE A 148 -1.29 -11.37 9.65
C PHE A 148 -0.42 -12.47 9.03
N ALA A 149 -0.90 -13.72 9.00
CA ALA A 149 -0.18 -14.84 8.38
C ALA A 149 0.09 -14.61 6.88
N TRP A 150 -0.90 -14.09 6.15
CA TRP A 150 -0.73 -13.73 4.75
C TRP A 150 0.25 -12.56 4.57
N ALA A 151 0.15 -11.51 5.38
CA ALA A 151 1.03 -10.35 5.32
C ALA A 151 2.49 -10.75 5.58
N ALA A 152 2.74 -11.67 6.52
CA ALA A 152 4.07 -12.23 6.77
C ALA A 152 4.67 -12.91 5.54
N ARG A 153 3.88 -13.72 4.82
CA ARG A 153 4.33 -14.39 3.59
C ARG A 153 4.67 -13.41 2.47
N VAL A 154 3.90 -12.33 2.33
CA VAL A 154 4.22 -11.27 1.37
C VAL A 154 5.51 -10.55 1.81
N ALA A 155 5.60 -10.14 3.07
CA ALA A 155 6.75 -9.43 3.61
C ALA A 155 8.06 -10.22 3.52
N ASP A 156 8.00 -11.55 3.57
CA ASP A 156 9.17 -12.41 3.41
C ASP A 156 9.83 -12.24 2.02
N GLY A 157 9.02 -12.14 0.96
CA GLY A 157 9.52 -11.81 -0.38
C GLY A 157 10.02 -10.36 -0.54
N LEU A 158 9.68 -9.48 0.41
CA LEU A 158 10.08 -8.07 0.42
C LEU A 158 11.34 -7.79 1.26
N ARG A 159 11.95 -8.81 1.89
CA ARG A 159 13.13 -8.64 2.75
C ARG A 159 14.33 -8.00 2.02
N GLY A 160 15.12 -7.26 2.79
CA GLY A 160 16.33 -6.60 2.29
C GLY A 160 16.03 -5.36 1.45
N THR A 161 14.84 -4.78 1.60
CA THR A 161 14.43 -3.55 0.91
C THR A 161 14.66 -2.33 1.79
N CYS A 162 14.17 -2.36 3.02
CA CYS A 162 14.26 -1.21 3.93
C CYS A 162 14.16 -1.67 5.40
N PRO A 163 15.29 -1.78 6.12
CA PRO A 163 15.30 -2.19 7.52
C PRO A 163 14.37 -1.36 8.41
N ALA A 164 14.30 -0.04 8.18
CA ALA A 164 13.46 0.87 8.96
C ALA A 164 11.94 0.57 8.86
N LEU A 165 11.49 -0.06 7.76
CA LEU A 165 10.11 -0.50 7.59
C LEU A 165 9.92 -1.97 7.99
N GLU A 166 10.93 -2.80 7.71
CA GLU A 166 10.91 -4.23 8.02
C GLU A 166 10.89 -4.49 9.53
N GLU A 167 11.76 -3.84 10.30
CA GLU A 167 11.85 -4.03 11.76
C GLU A 167 10.51 -3.83 12.50
N PRO A 168 9.79 -2.69 12.34
CA PRO A 168 8.50 -2.53 12.99
C PRO A 168 7.47 -3.52 12.44
N LEU A 169 7.48 -3.83 11.15
CA LEU A 169 6.56 -4.82 10.56
C LEU A 169 6.77 -6.21 11.20
N TRP A 170 8.00 -6.68 11.29
CA TRP A 170 8.32 -7.98 11.88
C TRP A 170 8.01 -8.03 13.38
N ARG A 171 8.19 -6.92 14.11
CA ARG A 171 7.76 -6.82 15.50
C ARG A 171 6.25 -7.04 15.65
N LEU A 172 5.43 -6.40 14.82
CA LEU A 172 3.97 -6.58 14.83
C LEU A 172 3.56 -8.02 14.54
N LEU A 173 4.28 -8.70 13.64
CA LEU A 173 4.04 -10.10 13.31
C LEU A 173 4.46 -11.04 14.45
N ALA A 174 5.58 -10.76 15.12
CA ALA A 174 6.08 -11.51 16.27
C ALA A 174 5.13 -11.39 17.48
N ASP A 175 4.64 -10.18 17.78
CA ASP A 175 3.67 -9.92 18.85
C ASP A 175 2.35 -10.71 18.66
N ARG A 176 2.05 -11.09 17.42
CA ARG A 176 0.88 -11.92 17.07
C ARG A 176 1.19 -13.41 16.89
N GLY A 177 2.42 -13.83 17.18
CA GLY A 177 2.87 -15.23 17.09
C GLY A 177 2.96 -15.75 15.65
N VAL A 178 3.06 -14.87 14.65
CA VAL A 178 3.10 -15.23 13.23
C VAL A 178 4.52 -15.37 12.69
N ALA A 179 5.47 -14.61 13.26
CA ALA A 179 6.89 -14.68 12.92
C ALA A 179 7.71 -14.91 14.20
N ARG A 180 8.87 -15.54 14.06
CA ARG A 180 9.89 -15.65 15.12
C ARG A 180 10.97 -14.63 14.87
#